data_AF-A0A2V8NXW9-F1
#
_entry.id   AF-A0A2V8NXW9-F1
#
_cell.length_a   1.000
_cell.length_b   1.000
_cell.length_c   1.000
_cell.angle_alpha   90.00
_cell.angle_beta   90.00
_cell.angle_gamma   90.00
#
_symmetry.space_group_name_H-M   'P 1'
#
loop_
_entity.id
_entity.type
_entity.pdbx_description
1 polymer ?
#
loop_
_entity_poly.entity_id
_entity_poly.type
_entity_poly.pdbx_seq_one_letter_code
_entity_poly.pdbx_strand_id
1 'polypeptide(L)'
;MPDWNLKTRGVIVKRYVSGFVLGIVCFVLGAAVQRYYDSRRLTTSPAVRTAESRPESGTRAADVGAINFQDQPLWAYGFDRPPAPGEKAAPQNPPTRNLRPNEDPVEQTRPRRVAGSNATYSLVDIRDGQNVIDWFPNDHPPIPHVVAHGPAALGDAKRGCGSCHLPNGKGRPENAPIAGLPTTYFMRQIQDFREGRRRSADPRKPNTNTMIELAKALTDDELKAAAEYFGSMKWWPWIRVVETQLVPKTRIVGNLFLPIEQAKTEPIAGRIIEMPENEEQAETYRNPRSGFIAYVPVGSVKKGKDLVTTGGARIVGKQFIAGKLTPCITCHGLDLMGVADTPPIAGRSPSYIVREMWDIQQGTRNSEPAQLMRLAISKLNQEDMVAIAAYVSSRIPRVTSPAEPNPTLTSAGPSR
;
A
#
# COMPACT_ATOMS: atom_id res chain seq x y z
N MET A 1 -28.08 -0.99 -75.38
CA MET A 1 -27.27 0.13 -74.87
C MET A 1 -27.82 1.42 -75.46
N PRO A 2 -27.80 2.56 -74.76
CA PRO A 2 -28.04 2.78 -73.32
C PRO A 2 -29.27 3.74 -73.15
N ASP A 3 -29.64 4.36 -72.03
CA ASP A 3 -29.24 4.28 -70.62
C ASP A 3 -30.47 4.55 -69.71
N TRP A 4 -30.30 4.75 -68.40
CA TRP A 4 -31.38 4.89 -67.40
C TRP A 4 -31.67 6.33 -66.91
N ASN A 5 -32.90 6.77 -67.19
CA ASN A 5 -33.88 7.30 -66.22
C ASN A 5 -33.44 8.37 -65.17
N LEU A 6 -33.65 9.65 -65.51
CA LEU A 6 -33.69 10.76 -64.55
C LEU A 6 -35.00 10.78 -63.74
N LYS A 7 -35.08 10.00 -62.66
CA LYS A 7 -36.10 10.14 -61.60
C LYS A 7 -35.49 10.25 -60.20
N THR A 8 -34.53 11.15 -60.04
CA THR A 8 -34.03 11.61 -58.74
C THR A 8 -34.98 12.62 -58.08
N ARG A 9 -36.06 12.12 -57.46
CA ARG A 9 -36.77 12.72 -56.31
C ARG A 9 -37.91 11.81 -55.85
N GLY A 10 -37.93 11.44 -54.57
CA GLY A 10 -39.15 10.88 -53.94
C GLY A 10 -39.07 9.52 -53.23
N VAL A 11 -37.90 8.92 -52.98
CA VAL A 11 -37.80 7.73 -52.11
C VAL A 11 -36.64 7.86 -51.10
N ILE A 12 -36.86 8.64 -50.04
CA ILE A 12 -36.12 8.52 -48.78
C ILE A 12 -37.14 8.50 -47.63
N VAL A 13 -37.76 7.33 -47.45
CA VAL A 13 -38.50 6.98 -46.23
C VAL A 13 -37.92 5.64 -45.74
N LYS A 14 -37.68 5.54 -44.43
CA LYS A 14 -36.89 4.49 -43.73
C LYS A 14 -35.37 4.49 -44.01
N ARG A 15 -34.59 5.21 -43.17
CA ARG A 15 -33.56 4.55 -42.32
C ARG A 15 -32.89 5.39 -41.21
N TYR A 16 -33.28 6.64 -40.97
CA TYR A 16 -32.67 7.48 -39.91
C TYR A 16 -33.63 7.84 -38.78
N VAL A 17 -34.06 6.85 -38.00
CA VAL A 17 -34.23 7.09 -36.55
C VAL A 17 -32.82 7.00 -35.97
N SER A 18 -32.17 8.16 -35.85
CA SER A 18 -30.76 8.27 -35.53
C SER A 18 -30.42 7.57 -34.21
N GLY A 19 -29.27 6.88 -34.16
CA GLY A 19 -28.74 6.30 -32.92
C GLY A 19 -28.52 7.34 -31.80
N PHE A 20 -28.49 8.63 -32.16
CA PHE A 20 -28.53 9.75 -31.23
C PHE A 20 -29.81 9.79 -30.37
N VAL A 21 -30.98 9.49 -30.95
CA VAL A 21 -32.26 9.44 -30.22
C VAL A 21 -32.27 8.24 -29.26
N LEU A 22 -31.78 7.09 -29.70
CA LEU A 22 -31.64 5.90 -28.85
C LEU A 22 -30.65 6.15 -27.69
N GLY A 23 -29.53 6.82 -27.97
CA GLY A 23 -28.55 7.22 -26.96
C GLY A 23 -29.12 8.18 -25.91
N ILE A 24 -29.89 9.19 -26.32
CA ILE A 24 -30.58 10.10 -25.40
C ILE A 24 -31.59 9.34 -24.55
N VAL A 25 -32.42 8.46 -25.15
CA VAL A 25 -33.41 7.66 -24.41
C VAL A 25 -32.72 6.74 -23.38
N CYS A 26 -31.64 6.07 -23.74
CA CYS A 26 -30.85 5.25 -22.81
C CYS A 26 -30.21 6.07 -21.68
N PHE A 27 -29.70 7.27 -21.98
CA PHE A 27 -29.09 8.14 -20.97
C PHE A 27 -30.14 8.70 -19.98
N VAL A 28 -31.30 9.12 -20.49
CA VAL A 28 -32.43 9.59 -19.66
C VAL A 28 -33.00 8.46 -18.81
N LEU A 29 -33.15 7.25 -19.35
CA LEU A 29 -33.56 6.08 -18.57
C LEU A 29 -32.53 5.71 -17.50
N GLY A 30 -31.23 5.71 -17.82
CA GLY A 30 -30.16 5.47 -16.85
C GLY A 30 -30.15 6.49 -15.71
N ALA A 31 -30.27 7.78 -16.03
CA ALA A 31 -30.36 8.86 -15.05
C ALA A 31 -31.63 8.78 -14.19
N ALA A 32 -32.76 8.37 -14.77
CA ALA A 32 -34.01 8.16 -14.04
C ALA A 32 -33.94 6.97 -13.08
N VAL A 33 -33.38 5.83 -13.52
CA VAL A 33 -33.13 4.65 -12.67
C VAL A 33 -32.16 4.99 -11.53
N GLN A 34 -31.08 5.71 -11.81
CA GLN A 34 -30.13 6.16 -10.78
C GLN A 34 -30.79 7.07 -9.76
N ARG A 35 -31.54 8.11 -10.19
CA ARG A 35 -32.30 8.98 -9.27
C ARG A 35 -33.37 8.23 -8.47
N TYR A 36 -34.03 7.24 -9.07
CA TYR A 36 -35.00 6.41 -8.37
C TYR A 36 -34.34 5.54 -7.30
N TYR A 37 -33.16 4.98 -7.59
CA TYR A 37 -32.35 4.21 -6.65
C TYR A 37 -31.86 5.08 -5.49
N ASP A 38 -31.28 6.26 -5.80
CA ASP A 38 -30.74 7.18 -4.80
C ASP A 38 -31.83 7.78 -3.90
N SER A 39 -32.99 8.17 -4.45
CA SER A 39 -34.12 8.65 -3.66
C SER A 39 -34.72 7.57 -2.76
N ARG A 40 -34.91 6.34 -3.26
CA ARG A 40 -35.33 5.20 -2.43
C ARG A 40 -34.34 4.96 -1.29
N ARG A 41 -33.04 4.89 -1.58
CA ARG A 41 -31.97 4.68 -0.60
C ARG A 41 -31.99 5.72 0.52
N LEU A 42 -32.15 7.00 0.17
CA LEU A 42 -32.23 8.10 1.16
C LEU A 42 -33.50 8.02 2.02
N THR A 43 -34.64 7.56 1.47
CA THR A 43 -35.88 7.41 2.24
C THR A 43 -35.94 6.19 3.16
N THR A 44 -35.07 5.18 2.97
CA THR A 44 -35.09 3.94 3.75
C THR A 44 -33.83 3.70 4.60
N SER A 45 -32.88 4.63 4.63
CA SER A 45 -31.75 4.57 5.57
C SER A 45 -32.22 4.92 6.99
N PRO A 46 -32.14 4.00 7.97
CA PRO A 46 -32.30 4.38 9.37
C PRO A 46 -31.19 5.36 9.75
N ALA A 47 -31.48 6.29 10.66
CA ALA A 47 -30.44 7.11 11.27
C ALA A 47 -29.34 6.20 11.85
N VAL A 48 -28.08 6.50 11.54
CA VAL A 48 -26.93 5.75 12.04
C VAL A 48 -26.82 5.93 13.55
N ARG A 49 -27.48 5.03 14.30
CA ARG A 49 -27.08 4.77 15.68
C ARG A 49 -25.70 4.13 15.60
N THR A 50 -24.76 4.66 16.37
CA THR A 50 -23.47 4.01 16.63
C THR A 50 -23.75 2.63 17.19
N ALA A 51 -23.64 1.61 16.36
CA ALA A 51 -23.81 0.23 16.79
C ALA A 51 -22.64 -0.11 17.71
N GLU A 52 -22.93 -0.32 18.99
CA GLU A 52 -22.03 -1.08 19.86
C GLU A 52 -21.76 -2.41 19.17
N SER A 53 -20.49 -2.70 18.90
CA SER A 53 -20.08 -3.90 18.19
C SER A 53 -20.43 -5.12 19.02
N ARG A 54 -21.50 -5.81 18.64
CA ARG A 54 -21.78 -7.17 19.11
C ARG A 54 -20.52 -8.01 18.85
N PRO A 55 -20.00 -8.77 19.83
CA PRO A 55 -18.84 -9.61 19.59
C PRO A 55 -19.22 -10.69 18.57
N GLU A 56 -18.73 -10.58 17.34
CA GLU A 56 -18.89 -11.63 16.35
C GLU A 56 -18.21 -12.91 16.85
N SER A 57 -18.92 -14.03 16.73
CA SER A 57 -18.48 -15.31 17.23
C SER A 57 -17.29 -15.84 16.42
N GLY A 58 -16.08 -15.51 16.86
CA GLY A 58 -14.86 -16.24 16.57
C GLY A 58 -14.43 -16.26 15.10
N THR A 59 -13.93 -15.14 14.58
CA THR A 59 -12.88 -15.22 13.55
C THR A 59 -11.69 -15.95 14.14
N ARG A 60 -11.61 -17.27 13.93
CA ARG A 60 -10.51 -18.11 14.39
C ARG A 60 -9.20 -17.49 13.89
N ALA A 61 -8.29 -17.18 14.80
CA ALA A 61 -6.96 -16.71 14.41
C ALA A 61 -6.35 -17.74 13.44
N ALA A 62 -5.83 -17.29 12.31
CA ALA A 62 -5.29 -18.20 11.31
C ALA A 62 -4.15 -19.02 11.91
N ASP A 63 -4.19 -20.32 11.67
CA ASP A 63 -3.17 -21.24 12.16
C ASP A 63 -1.91 -21.07 11.31
N VAL A 64 -0.97 -20.28 11.83
CA VAL A 64 0.36 -20.07 11.23
C VAL A 64 1.11 -21.41 11.09
N GLY A 65 0.80 -22.42 11.90
CA GLY A 65 1.35 -23.77 11.78
C GLY A 65 0.81 -24.58 10.59
N ALA A 66 -0.30 -24.16 9.98
CA ALA A 66 -0.90 -24.81 8.81
C ALA A 66 -0.46 -24.20 7.47
N ILE A 67 0.41 -23.18 7.48
CA ILE A 67 0.90 -22.52 6.27
C ILE A 67 1.92 -23.40 5.54
N ASN A 68 1.72 -23.61 4.24
CA ASN A 68 2.77 -24.21 3.40
C ASN A 68 3.84 -23.16 3.07
N PHE A 69 4.97 -23.23 3.76
CA PHE A 69 6.09 -22.31 3.55
C PHE A 69 6.97 -22.62 2.32
N GLN A 70 6.73 -23.72 1.59
CA GLN A 70 7.52 -24.04 0.39
C GLN A 70 7.29 -23.02 -0.74
N ASP A 71 6.04 -22.57 -0.92
CA ASP A 71 5.66 -21.59 -1.93
C ASP A 71 5.77 -20.13 -1.43
N GLN A 72 6.33 -19.93 -0.23
CA GLN A 72 6.41 -18.61 0.38
C GLN A 72 7.35 -17.68 -0.41
N PRO A 73 6.98 -16.42 -0.66
CA PRO A 73 7.90 -15.42 -1.20
C PRO A 73 8.90 -14.96 -0.13
N LEU A 74 9.83 -15.83 0.25
CA LEU A 74 10.84 -15.61 1.31
C LEU A 74 11.60 -14.29 1.13
N TRP A 75 11.92 -13.94 -0.11
CA TRP A 75 12.53 -12.67 -0.45
C TRP A 75 11.69 -11.48 0.06
N ALA A 76 10.36 -11.52 -0.03
CA ALA A 76 9.50 -10.43 0.42
C ALA A 76 9.51 -10.25 1.94
N TYR A 77 9.89 -11.28 2.70
CA TYR A 77 10.06 -11.24 4.16
C TYR A 77 11.50 -10.96 4.58
N GLY A 78 12.45 -10.89 3.64
CA GLY A 78 13.88 -10.80 3.96
C GLY A 78 14.41 -12.07 4.61
N PHE A 79 14.08 -13.23 4.04
CA PHE A 79 14.65 -14.53 4.41
C PHE A 79 15.11 -15.30 3.16
N ASP A 80 16.00 -16.26 3.35
CA ASP A 80 16.60 -17.12 2.31
C ASP A 80 16.07 -18.57 2.35
N ARG A 81 15.63 -19.04 3.52
CA ARG A 81 15.00 -20.36 3.73
C ARG A 81 13.61 -20.30 4.39
N PRO A 82 12.75 -21.31 4.20
CA PRO A 82 11.53 -21.49 4.99
C PRO A 82 11.82 -21.50 6.51
N PRO A 83 10.85 -21.11 7.36
CA PRO A 83 10.95 -21.29 8.80
C PRO A 83 11.00 -22.78 9.16
N ALA A 84 11.83 -23.12 10.15
CA ALA A 84 11.81 -24.45 10.76
C ALA A 84 10.58 -24.60 11.68
N PRO A 85 10.11 -25.84 11.95
CA PRO A 85 9.01 -26.06 12.88
C PRO A 85 9.24 -25.41 14.25
N GLY A 86 8.32 -24.55 14.67
CA GLY A 86 8.41 -23.81 15.93
C GLY A 86 9.34 -22.59 15.94
N GLU A 87 9.98 -22.25 14.81
CA GLU A 87 10.81 -21.04 14.69
C GLU A 87 9.95 -19.77 14.84
N LYS A 88 10.46 -18.77 15.56
CA LYS A 88 9.75 -17.54 15.94
C LYS A 88 10.64 -16.33 15.69
N ALA A 89 10.03 -15.16 15.63
CA ALA A 89 10.73 -13.88 15.58
C ALA A 89 11.70 -13.74 16.75
N ALA A 90 12.96 -13.40 16.44
CA ALA A 90 13.86 -12.86 17.44
C ALA A 90 13.26 -11.54 17.98
N PRO A 91 13.29 -11.27 19.30
CA PRO A 91 12.86 -10.00 19.85
C PRO A 91 13.58 -8.83 19.17
N GLN A 92 12.86 -7.77 18.82
CA GLN A 92 13.52 -6.54 18.39
C GLN A 92 14.30 -5.97 19.58
N ASN A 93 15.51 -5.45 19.32
CA ASN A 93 16.25 -4.73 20.35
C ASN A 93 15.38 -3.57 20.91
N PRO A 94 15.38 -3.36 22.24
CA PRO A 94 14.69 -2.24 22.84
C PRO A 94 15.29 -0.92 22.32
N PRO A 95 14.51 0.18 22.32
CA PRO A 95 15.09 1.52 22.15
C PRO A 95 16.26 1.73 23.11
N THR A 96 17.36 2.31 22.63
CA THR A 96 18.50 2.63 23.47
C THR A 96 19.39 3.69 22.84
N ARG A 97 19.90 4.59 23.69
CA ARG A 97 20.94 5.58 23.38
C ARG A 97 22.34 5.09 23.77
N ASN A 98 22.46 3.85 24.24
CA ASN A 98 23.71 3.32 24.76
C ASN A 98 24.75 3.18 23.64
N LEU A 99 26.00 3.50 23.97
CA LEU A 99 27.14 3.20 23.12
C LEU A 99 27.26 1.69 22.91
N ARG A 100 27.51 1.27 21.67
CA ARG A 100 27.88 -0.11 21.36
C ARG A 100 29.32 -0.35 21.82
N PRO A 101 29.62 -1.42 22.58
CA PRO A 101 30.95 -1.65 23.16
C PRO A 101 32.09 -1.82 22.15
N ASN A 102 31.77 -2.24 20.92
CA ASN A 102 32.75 -2.58 19.88
C ASN A 102 32.86 -1.51 18.78
N GLU A 103 32.37 -0.30 19.02
CA GLU A 103 32.43 0.83 18.09
C GLU A 103 33.02 2.06 18.78
N ASP A 104 33.77 2.91 18.07
CA ASP A 104 34.40 4.12 18.63
C ASP A 104 33.35 5.08 19.23
N PRO A 105 33.42 5.42 20.54
CA PRO A 105 32.52 6.37 21.18
C PRO A 105 32.47 7.76 20.52
N VAL A 106 33.60 8.25 20.00
CA VAL A 106 33.69 9.56 19.34
C VAL A 106 32.90 9.52 18.05
N GLU A 107 33.12 8.50 17.22
CA GLU A 107 32.34 8.32 15.98
C GLU A 107 30.86 8.06 16.27
N GLN A 108 30.50 7.34 17.32
CA GLN A 108 29.09 7.11 17.68
C GLN A 108 28.37 8.40 18.09
N THR A 109 29.05 9.31 18.80
CA THR A 109 28.49 10.58 19.29
C THR A 109 28.68 11.76 18.34
N ARG A 110 29.56 11.64 17.34
CA ARG A 110 29.85 12.71 16.36
C ARG A 110 28.56 13.23 15.69
N PRO A 111 28.27 14.55 15.76
CA PRO A 111 27.12 15.14 15.09
C PRO A 111 27.22 15.01 13.56
N ARG A 112 26.14 14.58 12.90
CA ARG A 112 26.07 14.37 11.45
C ARG A 112 24.90 15.16 10.84
N ARG A 113 25.04 15.47 9.54
CA ARG A 113 24.08 16.23 8.74
C ARG A 113 23.80 15.49 7.44
N VAL A 114 22.59 15.64 6.91
CA VAL A 114 22.24 15.20 5.54
C VAL A 114 22.08 16.42 4.62
N ALA A 115 22.30 16.24 3.32
CA ALA A 115 22.20 17.32 2.34
C ALA A 115 20.79 17.95 2.33
N GLY A 116 20.73 19.28 2.34
CA GLY A 116 19.47 20.03 2.37
C GLY A 116 18.75 20.05 3.72
N SER A 117 19.41 19.64 4.81
CA SER A 117 18.89 19.68 6.19
C SER A 117 19.74 20.58 7.09
N ASN A 118 19.07 21.34 7.95
CA ASN A 118 19.70 22.06 9.06
C ASN A 118 19.76 21.23 10.36
N ALA A 119 19.01 20.13 10.44
CA ALA A 119 19.00 19.22 11.58
C ALA A 119 20.36 18.53 11.74
N THR A 120 20.62 18.00 12.93
CA THR A 120 21.90 17.36 13.25
C THR A 120 21.68 16.29 14.29
N TYR A 121 22.14 15.07 13.99
CA TYR A 121 21.96 13.89 14.85
C TYR A 121 23.24 13.06 14.86
N SER A 122 23.53 12.42 15.98
CA SER A 122 24.60 11.43 16.12
C SER A 122 24.11 10.01 15.77
N LEU A 123 25.00 9.02 15.73
CA LEU A 123 24.56 7.63 15.53
C LEU A 123 23.79 7.09 16.73
N VAL A 124 24.09 7.52 17.96
CA VAL A 124 23.28 7.15 19.14
C VAL A 124 21.89 7.76 19.09
N ASP A 125 21.73 8.95 18.51
CA ASP A 125 20.41 9.53 18.27
C ASP A 125 19.60 8.70 17.25
N ILE A 126 20.23 8.30 16.14
CA ILE A 126 19.54 7.64 15.01
C ILE A 126 19.19 6.17 15.29
N ARG A 127 19.97 5.52 16.16
CA ARG A 127 19.74 4.14 16.60
C ARG A 127 18.72 4.04 17.73
N ASP A 128 18.40 5.14 18.39
CA ASP A 128 17.43 5.19 19.48
C ASP A 128 15.99 5.12 18.96
N GLY A 129 15.32 3.99 19.24
CA GLY A 129 13.93 3.77 18.85
C GLY A 129 12.89 4.67 19.55
N GLN A 130 13.25 5.42 20.59
CA GLN A 130 12.39 6.44 21.21
C GLN A 130 12.49 7.79 20.47
N ASN A 131 13.52 7.97 19.64
CA ASN A 131 13.83 9.20 18.95
C ASN A 131 13.44 9.11 17.46
N VAL A 132 12.35 9.77 17.08
CA VAL A 132 11.96 9.88 15.68
C VAL A 132 12.85 10.92 14.99
N ILE A 133 13.78 10.43 14.18
CA ILE A 133 14.71 11.26 13.42
C ILE A 133 13.98 12.00 12.31
N ASP A 134 13.88 13.31 12.49
CA ASP A 134 13.32 14.23 11.51
C ASP A 134 14.40 15.14 10.92
N TRP A 135 14.96 14.68 9.80
CA TRP A 135 15.90 15.49 9.02
C TRP A 135 15.23 16.66 8.30
N PHE A 136 13.91 16.65 8.09
CA PHE A 136 13.24 17.64 7.23
C PHE A 136 11.86 18.05 7.80
N PRO A 137 11.82 18.76 8.95
CA PRO A 137 10.57 19.16 9.62
C PRO A 137 9.64 20.05 8.78
N ASN A 138 10.13 20.58 7.65
CA ASN A 138 9.35 21.37 6.70
C ASN A 138 8.73 20.53 5.56
N ASP A 139 9.01 19.22 5.47
CA ASP A 139 8.46 18.35 4.42
C ASP A 139 7.05 17.81 4.75
N HIS A 140 6.61 17.97 6.00
CA HIS A 140 5.33 17.50 6.53
C HIS A 140 4.72 18.47 7.55
N PRO A 141 3.44 18.29 7.96
CA PRO A 141 2.88 19.01 9.11
C PRO A 141 3.64 18.72 10.41
N PRO A 142 3.41 19.49 11.49
CA PRO A 142 3.97 19.19 12.81
C PRO A 142 3.65 17.76 13.26
N ILE A 143 4.66 17.04 13.74
CA ILE A 143 4.52 15.63 14.15
C ILE A 143 3.71 15.54 15.47
N PRO A 144 2.58 14.82 15.52
CA PRO A 144 1.86 14.58 16.78
C PRO A 144 2.71 13.79 17.79
N HIS A 145 2.51 14.03 19.08
CA HIS A 145 3.26 13.37 20.16
C HIS A 145 3.30 11.83 20.01
N VAL A 146 2.16 11.19 19.69
CA VAL A 146 2.09 9.74 19.44
C VAL A 146 2.95 9.29 18.25
N VAL A 147 3.06 10.08 17.19
CA VAL A 147 3.86 9.73 16.03
C VAL A 147 5.36 9.87 16.34
N ALA A 148 5.73 10.90 17.12
CA ALA A 148 7.10 11.18 17.54
C ALA A 148 7.61 10.24 18.66
N HIS A 149 6.75 9.81 19.58
CA HIS A 149 7.17 9.11 20.80
C HIS A 149 6.44 7.78 21.06
N GLY A 150 5.33 7.51 20.37
CA GLY A 150 4.53 6.31 20.54
C GLY A 150 3.42 6.46 21.58
N PRO A 151 2.64 5.38 21.81
CA PRO A 151 1.53 5.39 22.76
C PRO A 151 2.00 5.69 24.18
N ALA A 152 1.36 6.65 24.87
CA ALA A 152 1.75 7.04 26.21
C ALA A 152 1.68 5.89 27.24
N ALA A 153 0.73 4.96 27.03
CA ALA A 153 0.48 3.82 27.91
C ALA A 153 1.65 2.81 28.02
N LEU A 154 2.67 2.88 27.14
CA LEU A 154 3.83 1.98 27.18
C LEU A 154 4.98 2.48 28.06
N GLY A 155 4.90 3.68 28.64
CA GLY A 155 6.00 4.24 29.46
C GLY A 155 7.31 4.27 28.67
N ASP A 156 8.38 3.70 29.21
CA ASP A 156 9.69 3.64 28.55
C ASP A 156 9.75 2.61 27.40
N ALA A 157 8.80 1.67 27.30
CA ALA A 157 8.73 0.73 26.18
C ALA A 157 8.15 1.34 24.90
N LYS A 158 7.70 2.61 24.94
CA LYS A 158 7.12 3.31 23.79
C LYS A 158 8.13 3.50 22.66
N ARG A 159 7.61 3.48 21.42
CA ARG A 159 8.36 3.67 20.18
C ARG A 159 7.51 4.50 19.22
N GLY A 160 8.05 5.63 18.75
CA GLY A 160 7.36 6.53 17.84
C GLY A 160 7.05 5.84 16.50
N CYS A 161 5.86 6.05 15.96
CA CYS A 161 5.47 5.48 14.66
C CYS A 161 6.48 5.86 13.56
N GLY A 162 7.01 7.08 13.62
CA GLY A 162 8.04 7.57 12.70
C GLY A 162 9.38 6.83 12.76
N SER A 163 9.67 6.04 13.81
CA SER A 163 10.95 5.33 13.90
C SER A 163 11.02 4.22 12.85
N CYS A 164 9.89 3.54 12.59
CA CYS A 164 9.75 2.48 11.58
C CYS A 164 9.13 3.00 10.28
N HIS A 165 8.12 3.87 10.37
CA HIS A 165 7.40 4.38 9.19
C HIS A 165 8.02 5.65 8.58
N LEU A 166 9.09 6.19 9.17
CA LEU A 166 9.68 7.50 8.87
C LEU A 166 8.69 8.67 9.15
N PRO A 167 9.18 9.91 9.39
CA PRO A 167 8.30 11.06 9.61
C PRO A 167 7.32 11.29 8.44
N ASN A 168 7.76 11.04 7.21
CA ASN A 168 6.95 11.15 5.99
C ASN A 168 5.98 9.97 5.75
N GLY A 169 5.96 8.96 6.63
CA GLY A 169 5.08 7.79 6.55
C GLY A 169 5.37 6.79 5.43
N LYS A 170 6.45 6.93 4.65
CA LYS A 170 6.72 6.01 3.53
C LYS A 170 7.27 4.65 3.97
N GLY A 171 7.75 4.54 5.21
CA GLY A 171 8.41 3.35 5.73
C GLY A 171 9.71 3.04 5.00
N ARG A 172 10.23 1.84 5.20
CA ARG A 172 11.31 1.24 4.40
C ARG A 172 10.82 -0.15 3.97
N PRO A 173 11.48 -0.86 3.04
CA PRO A 173 10.95 -2.13 2.50
C PRO A 173 10.57 -3.22 3.52
N GLU A 174 11.06 -3.19 4.76
CA GLU A 174 10.67 -4.08 5.87
C GLU A 174 9.36 -3.67 6.58
N ASN A 175 8.95 -2.40 6.45
CA ASN A 175 7.81 -1.76 7.11
C ASN A 175 6.64 -1.49 6.12
N ALA A 176 5.50 -1.00 6.64
CA ALA A 176 4.36 -0.63 5.80
C ALA A 176 4.46 0.84 5.34
N PRO A 177 4.25 1.15 4.05
CA PRO A 177 4.07 2.52 3.56
C PRO A 177 2.66 3.02 3.91
N ILE A 178 2.58 3.98 4.84
CA ILE A 178 1.33 4.52 5.40
C ILE A 178 1.00 5.96 4.98
N ALA A 179 1.93 6.66 4.33
CA ALA A 179 1.73 8.00 3.77
C ALA A 179 0.52 8.05 2.81
N GLY A 180 -0.40 8.98 3.00
CA GLY A 180 -1.56 9.19 2.11
C GLY A 180 -2.57 8.04 2.13
N LEU A 181 -2.65 7.27 3.22
CA LEU A 181 -3.75 6.31 3.42
C LEU A 181 -5.03 7.05 3.87
N PRO A 182 -6.23 6.63 3.42
CA PRO A 182 -7.48 7.15 3.97
C PRO A 182 -7.54 6.94 5.49
N THR A 183 -7.95 7.95 6.25
CA THR A 183 -8.01 7.94 7.72
C THR A 183 -8.82 6.75 8.24
N THR A 184 -9.98 6.49 7.64
CA THR A 184 -10.86 5.34 7.93
C THR A 184 -10.17 3.99 7.70
N TYR A 185 -9.51 3.81 6.56
CA TYR A 185 -8.72 2.61 6.27
C TYR A 185 -7.59 2.44 7.29
N PHE A 186 -6.84 3.50 7.60
CA PHE A 186 -5.77 3.49 8.59
C PHE A 186 -6.29 3.02 9.95
N MET A 187 -7.35 3.65 10.46
CA MET A 187 -7.97 3.29 11.74
C MET A 187 -8.45 1.84 11.76
N ARG A 188 -9.07 1.37 10.66
CA ARG A 188 -9.45 -0.05 10.50
C ARG A 188 -8.25 -0.99 10.59
N GLN A 189 -7.11 -0.64 9.98
CA GLN A 189 -5.91 -1.49 10.05
C GLN A 189 -5.35 -1.59 11.47
N ILE A 190 -5.42 -0.52 12.27
CA ILE A 190 -5.01 -0.56 13.68
C ILE A 190 -5.98 -1.41 14.51
N GLN A 191 -7.29 -1.32 14.29
CA GLN A 191 -8.26 -2.21 14.94
C GLN A 191 -8.03 -3.69 14.55
N ASP A 192 -7.74 -3.97 13.28
CA ASP A 192 -7.39 -5.33 12.84
C ASP A 192 -6.10 -5.87 13.48
N PHE A 193 -5.12 -5.02 13.82
CA PHE A 193 -3.97 -5.41 14.64
C PHE A 193 -4.33 -5.62 16.12
N ARG A 194 -5.11 -4.72 16.73
CA ARG A 194 -5.60 -4.82 18.13
C ARG A 194 -6.33 -6.15 18.35
N GLU A 195 -7.25 -6.47 17.46
CA GLU A 195 -8.12 -7.66 17.49
C GLU A 195 -7.43 -8.92 16.91
N GLY A 196 -6.18 -8.82 16.45
CA GLY A 196 -5.39 -9.95 15.98
C GLY A 196 -5.79 -10.54 14.62
N ARG A 197 -6.65 -9.84 13.87
CA ARG A 197 -7.08 -10.13 12.48
C ARG A 197 -6.02 -9.79 11.42
N ARG A 198 -4.94 -9.11 11.79
CA ARG A 198 -3.79 -8.84 10.91
C ARG A 198 -2.48 -9.26 11.57
N ARG A 199 -1.79 -10.21 10.93
CA ARG A 199 -0.51 -10.81 11.34
C ARG A 199 0.34 -11.10 10.10
N SER A 200 1.64 -11.30 10.30
CA SER A 200 2.55 -11.84 9.28
C SER A 200 2.30 -13.34 9.12
N ALA A 201 2.31 -13.84 7.88
CA ALA A 201 2.39 -15.27 7.60
C ALA A 201 3.72 -15.88 8.05
N ASP A 202 4.84 -15.16 7.88
CA ASP A 202 6.12 -15.60 8.42
C ASP A 202 6.18 -15.34 9.94
N PRO A 203 6.32 -16.37 10.78
CA PRO A 203 6.40 -16.21 12.24
C PRO A 203 7.68 -15.52 12.70
N ARG A 204 8.69 -15.39 11.82
CA ARG A 204 10.00 -14.78 12.12
C ARG A 204 10.03 -13.26 11.93
N LYS A 205 9.02 -12.66 11.30
CA LYS A 205 8.97 -11.22 11.00
C LYS A 205 8.70 -10.41 12.29
N PRO A 206 9.68 -9.69 12.86
CA PRO A 206 9.59 -9.25 14.25
C PRO A 206 8.77 -7.95 14.42
N ASN A 207 8.89 -7.01 13.48
CA ASN A 207 8.23 -5.70 13.55
C ASN A 207 6.70 -5.79 13.49
N THR A 208 6.11 -6.86 12.95
CA THR A 208 4.64 -7.04 12.98
C THR A 208 4.13 -7.32 14.40
N ASN A 209 4.91 -8.00 15.26
CA ASN A 209 4.53 -8.21 16.65
C ASN A 209 4.61 -6.89 17.45
N THR A 210 5.68 -6.12 17.28
CA THR A 210 5.80 -4.77 17.87
C THR A 210 4.71 -3.82 17.37
N MET A 211 4.27 -3.94 16.11
CA MET A 211 3.12 -3.18 15.60
C MET A 211 1.81 -3.57 16.31
N ILE A 212 1.60 -4.86 16.63
CA ILE A 212 0.43 -5.32 17.39
C ILE A 212 0.48 -4.80 18.83
N GLU A 213 1.65 -4.79 19.47
CA GLU A 213 1.85 -4.23 20.82
C GLU A 213 1.53 -2.72 20.85
N LEU A 214 2.10 -1.95 19.91
CA LEU A 214 1.80 -0.52 19.74
C LEU A 214 0.32 -0.27 19.46
N ALA A 215 -0.30 -1.05 18.56
CA ALA A 215 -1.72 -0.93 18.23
C ALA A 215 -2.64 -1.12 19.44
N LYS A 216 -2.32 -2.10 20.31
CA LYS A 216 -3.06 -2.39 21.54
C LYS A 216 -2.92 -1.32 22.62
N ALA A 217 -1.82 -0.57 22.62
CA ALA A 217 -1.56 0.47 23.60
C ALA A 217 -2.06 1.87 23.20
N LEU A 218 -2.38 2.10 21.91
CA LEU A 218 -2.99 3.35 21.45
C LEU A 218 -4.35 3.60 22.10
N THR A 219 -4.57 4.81 22.59
CA THR A 219 -5.92 5.37 22.77
C THR A 219 -6.55 5.71 21.41
N ASP A 220 -7.86 5.99 21.37
CA ASP A 220 -8.54 6.33 20.11
C ASP A 220 -8.23 7.76 19.63
N ASP A 221 -7.92 8.71 20.52
CA ASP A 221 -7.43 10.04 20.14
C ASP A 221 -6.02 9.99 19.56
N GLU A 222 -5.11 9.21 20.17
CA GLU A 222 -3.78 8.93 19.62
C GLU A 222 -3.86 8.25 18.24
N LEU A 223 -4.75 7.27 18.09
CA LEU A 223 -5.02 6.61 16.81
C LEU A 223 -5.52 7.62 15.77
N LYS A 224 -6.50 8.45 16.11
CA LYS A 224 -7.03 9.48 15.21
C LYS A 224 -5.95 10.46 14.78
N ALA A 225 -5.16 10.99 15.72
CA ALA A 225 -4.07 11.92 15.43
C ALA A 225 -3.01 11.32 14.49
N ALA A 226 -2.64 10.05 14.69
CA ALA A 226 -1.72 9.34 13.79
C ALA A 226 -2.33 9.12 12.39
N ALA A 227 -3.62 8.76 12.32
CA ALA A 227 -4.32 8.52 11.07
C ALA A 227 -4.50 9.81 10.24
N GLU A 228 -4.83 10.93 10.87
CA GLU A 228 -4.94 12.24 10.23
C GLU A 228 -3.57 12.74 9.75
N TYR A 229 -2.53 12.63 10.58
CA TYR A 229 -1.16 12.99 10.23
C TYR A 229 -0.65 12.21 9.01
N PHE A 230 -0.66 10.87 9.06
CA PHE A 230 -0.16 10.06 7.95
C PHE A 230 -1.06 10.13 6.71
N GLY A 231 -2.38 10.31 6.88
CA GLY A 231 -3.31 10.52 5.79
C GLY A 231 -3.08 11.83 5.03
N SER A 232 -2.60 12.88 5.71
CA SER A 232 -2.24 14.16 5.07
C SER A 232 -0.95 14.14 4.24
N MET A 233 -0.15 13.06 4.30
CA MET A 233 1.19 13.03 3.71
C MET A 233 1.19 13.10 2.18
N LYS A 234 2.04 13.97 1.64
CA LYS A 234 2.29 14.06 0.20
C LYS A 234 2.90 12.77 -0.34
N TRP A 235 2.25 12.21 -1.35
CA TRP A 235 2.64 10.94 -1.93
C TRP A 235 3.39 11.11 -3.24
N TRP A 236 4.70 11.33 -3.16
CA TRP A 236 5.59 11.22 -4.32
C TRP A 236 6.12 9.78 -4.53
N PRO A 237 6.49 9.40 -5.77
CA PRO A 237 7.24 8.17 -6.04
C PRO A 237 8.67 8.27 -5.52
N TRP A 238 9.17 7.18 -4.94
CA TRP A 238 10.54 7.10 -4.42
C TRP A 238 11.18 5.71 -4.59
N ILE A 239 10.46 4.82 -5.27
CA ILE A 239 10.95 3.50 -5.69
C ILE A 239 11.07 3.53 -7.20
N ARG A 240 12.23 3.13 -7.71
CA ARG A 240 12.51 3.01 -9.14
C ARG A 240 12.51 1.54 -9.52
N VAL A 241 11.50 1.11 -10.27
CA VAL A 241 11.42 -0.27 -10.78
C VAL A 241 12.36 -0.43 -11.99
N VAL A 242 13.19 -1.47 -11.97
CA VAL A 242 14.16 -1.79 -13.03
C VAL A 242 14.00 -3.25 -13.44
N GLU A 243 13.61 -3.49 -14.69
CA GLU A 243 13.58 -4.84 -15.25
C GLU A 243 15.00 -5.33 -15.55
N THR A 244 15.38 -6.49 -15.01
CA THR A 244 16.72 -7.08 -15.20
C THR A 244 16.69 -8.61 -15.15
N GLN A 245 17.77 -9.24 -15.63
CA GLN A 245 18.06 -10.67 -15.42
C GLN A 245 19.05 -10.89 -14.27
N LEU A 246 19.89 -9.89 -13.98
CA LEU A 246 20.96 -9.94 -12.99
C LEU A 246 20.80 -8.82 -11.96
N VAL A 247 21.06 -9.14 -10.70
CA VAL A 247 21.05 -8.21 -9.57
C VAL A 247 22.41 -8.21 -8.88
N PRO A 248 22.83 -7.13 -8.20
CA PRO A 248 23.96 -7.18 -7.28
C PRO A 248 23.74 -8.28 -6.23
N LYS A 249 24.79 -8.97 -5.81
CA LYS A 249 24.71 -9.84 -4.64
C LYS A 249 24.40 -9.02 -3.39
N THR A 250 23.55 -9.56 -2.53
CA THR A 250 23.02 -8.87 -1.36
C THR A 250 23.25 -9.65 -0.07
N ARG A 251 23.35 -8.93 1.04
CA ARG A 251 23.17 -9.45 2.40
C ARG A 251 21.84 -8.97 2.96
N ILE A 252 21.27 -9.74 3.88
CA ILE A 252 20.06 -9.37 4.60
C ILE A 252 20.43 -8.70 5.92
N VAL A 253 19.90 -7.50 6.18
CA VAL A 253 20.04 -6.79 7.46
C VAL A 253 18.67 -6.23 7.83
N GLY A 254 18.12 -6.59 8.99
CA GLY A 254 16.82 -6.05 9.44
C GLY A 254 15.66 -6.27 8.46
N ASN A 255 15.65 -7.41 7.75
CA ASN A 255 14.74 -7.75 6.65
C ASN A 255 14.84 -6.83 5.40
N LEU A 256 15.93 -6.07 5.24
CA LEU A 256 16.32 -5.33 4.03
C LEU A 256 17.42 -6.05 3.25
N PHE A 257 17.41 -5.92 1.92
CA PHE A 257 18.50 -6.33 1.05
C PHE A 257 19.46 -5.17 0.84
N LEU A 258 20.71 -5.36 1.25
CA LEU A 258 21.78 -4.37 1.11
C LEU A 258 22.88 -4.96 0.21
N PRO A 259 23.45 -4.17 -0.71
CA PRO A 259 24.44 -4.67 -1.67
C PRO A 259 25.73 -5.13 -0.96
N ILE A 260 26.41 -6.09 -1.55
CA ILE A 260 27.77 -6.49 -1.17
C ILE A 260 28.73 -5.76 -2.10
N GLU A 261 29.59 -4.90 -1.54
CA GLU A 261 30.48 -3.97 -2.28
C GLU A 261 31.38 -4.66 -3.31
N GLN A 262 31.76 -5.91 -3.06
CA GLN A 262 32.45 -6.77 -4.03
C GLN A 262 31.48 -7.14 -5.16
N ALA A 263 31.41 -6.29 -6.19
CA ALA A 263 30.44 -6.19 -7.29
C ALA A 263 30.15 -7.46 -8.14
N LYS A 264 29.86 -8.58 -7.48
CA LYS A 264 29.37 -9.82 -8.05
C LYS A 264 27.87 -9.67 -8.28
N THR A 265 27.39 -10.13 -9.43
CA THR A 265 25.96 -10.25 -9.70
C THR A 265 25.48 -11.69 -9.49
N GLU A 266 24.16 -11.85 -9.36
CA GLU A 266 23.48 -13.14 -9.37
C GLU A 266 22.18 -13.07 -10.21
N PRO A 267 21.67 -14.21 -10.70
CA PRO A 267 20.38 -14.27 -11.35
C PRO A 267 19.24 -13.79 -10.44
N ILE A 268 18.35 -12.97 -10.98
CA ILE A 268 17.18 -12.49 -10.23
C ILE A 268 16.22 -13.63 -9.84
N ALA A 269 16.20 -14.71 -10.62
CA ALA A 269 15.51 -15.97 -10.32
C ALA A 269 14.02 -15.80 -9.93
N GLY A 270 13.29 -14.94 -10.65
CA GLY A 270 11.85 -14.70 -10.41
C GLY A 270 11.53 -13.87 -9.15
N ARG A 271 12.53 -13.41 -8.39
CA ARG A 271 12.37 -12.61 -7.17
C ARG A 271 12.24 -11.11 -7.51
N ILE A 272 11.83 -10.31 -6.53
CA ILE A 272 12.10 -8.86 -6.53
C ILE A 272 13.19 -8.60 -5.50
N ILE A 273 14.20 -7.80 -5.87
CA ILE A 273 15.22 -7.32 -4.94
C ILE A 273 15.07 -5.81 -4.78
N GLU A 274 14.55 -5.40 -3.63
CA GLU A 274 14.33 -4.01 -3.25
C GLU A 274 15.49 -3.55 -2.34
N MET A 275 16.36 -2.68 -2.87
CA MET A 275 17.59 -2.23 -2.20
C MET A 275 17.70 -0.70 -2.24
N PRO A 276 18.37 -0.04 -1.29
CA PRO A 276 18.50 1.41 -1.29
C PRO A 276 19.38 1.91 -2.44
N GLU A 277 19.11 3.11 -2.95
CA GLU A 277 20.00 3.79 -3.91
C GLU A 277 21.32 4.23 -3.25
N ASN A 278 21.31 4.46 -1.94
CA ASN A 278 22.49 4.69 -1.11
C ASN A 278 22.26 4.08 0.28
N GLU A 279 23.12 3.12 0.68
CA GLU A 279 22.97 2.39 1.95
C GLU A 279 23.16 3.30 3.18
N GLU A 280 24.16 4.18 3.18
CA GLU A 280 24.40 5.09 4.31
C GLU A 280 23.18 6.00 4.55
N GLN A 281 22.61 6.56 3.47
CA GLN A 281 21.45 7.43 3.57
C GLN A 281 20.20 6.66 4.03
N ALA A 282 19.91 5.47 3.49
CA ALA A 282 18.68 4.74 3.78
C ALA A 282 18.72 3.90 5.07
N GLU A 283 19.85 3.24 5.36
CA GLU A 283 20.01 2.38 6.53
C GLU A 283 20.62 3.14 7.70
N THR A 284 21.79 3.77 7.53
CA THR A 284 22.51 4.42 8.62
C THR A 284 21.84 5.71 9.08
N TYR A 285 21.40 6.57 8.16
CA TYR A 285 20.74 7.85 8.48
C TYR A 285 19.22 7.80 8.47
N ARG A 286 18.60 6.73 7.96
CA ARG A 286 17.13 6.61 7.83
C ARG A 286 16.51 7.81 7.07
N ASN A 287 17.26 8.38 6.12
CA ASN A 287 16.91 9.61 5.41
C ASN A 287 15.60 9.43 4.61
N PRO A 288 14.53 10.18 4.91
CA PRO A 288 13.21 10.01 4.27
C PRO A 288 13.17 10.47 2.80
N ARG A 289 14.24 11.07 2.29
CA ARG A 289 14.44 11.41 0.87
C ARG A 289 15.35 10.41 0.13
N SER A 290 15.89 9.38 0.79
CA SER A 290 16.69 8.35 0.13
C SER A 290 15.78 7.34 -0.58
N GLY A 291 15.97 7.20 -1.90
CA GLY A 291 15.19 6.29 -2.74
C GLY A 291 15.62 4.83 -2.66
N PHE A 292 14.80 3.96 -3.25
CA PHE A 292 15.06 2.52 -3.40
C PHE A 292 14.95 2.08 -4.86
N ILE A 293 15.78 1.13 -5.26
CA ILE A 293 15.66 0.42 -6.54
C ILE A 293 14.96 -0.90 -6.29
N ALA A 294 13.89 -1.16 -7.03
CA ALA A 294 13.23 -2.46 -7.09
C ALA A 294 13.62 -3.16 -8.39
N TYR A 295 14.60 -4.05 -8.31
CA TYR A 295 14.95 -4.92 -9.43
C TYR A 295 13.90 -6.03 -9.57
N VAL A 296 13.32 -6.17 -10.75
CA VAL A 296 12.25 -7.14 -11.07
C VAL A 296 12.60 -7.94 -12.33
N PRO A 297 12.06 -9.16 -12.52
CA PRO A 297 12.34 -9.95 -13.72
C PRO A 297 11.84 -9.26 -14.99
N VAL A 298 12.55 -9.43 -16.12
CA VAL A 298 12.17 -8.85 -17.42
C VAL A 298 10.75 -9.27 -17.83
N GLY A 299 9.94 -8.30 -18.27
CA GLY A 299 8.53 -8.50 -18.63
C GLY A 299 7.54 -8.45 -17.47
N SER A 300 7.99 -8.38 -16.21
CA SER A 300 7.11 -8.33 -15.03
C SER A 300 6.16 -7.13 -15.03
N VAL A 301 6.62 -5.95 -15.48
CA VAL A 301 5.79 -4.74 -15.55
C VAL A 301 4.69 -4.90 -16.61
N LYS A 302 5.01 -5.57 -17.74
CA LYS A 302 4.02 -5.87 -18.80
C LYS A 302 3.00 -6.89 -18.34
N LYS A 303 3.43 -8.01 -17.75
CA LYS A 303 2.54 -9.05 -17.19
C LYS A 303 1.67 -8.48 -16.05
N GLY A 304 2.27 -7.65 -15.19
CA GLY A 304 1.59 -6.98 -14.09
C GLY A 304 0.50 -6.03 -14.55
N LYS A 305 0.77 -5.23 -15.59
CA LYS A 305 -0.23 -4.35 -16.20
C LYS A 305 -1.45 -5.13 -16.69
N ASP A 306 -1.23 -6.25 -17.39
CA ASP A 306 -2.32 -7.12 -17.85
C ASP A 306 -3.14 -7.64 -16.67
N LEU A 307 -2.51 -8.32 -15.71
CA LEU A 307 -3.18 -8.83 -14.50
C LEU A 307 -3.98 -7.75 -13.74
N VAL A 308 -3.40 -6.56 -13.58
CA VAL A 308 -4.03 -5.45 -12.83
C VAL A 308 -5.20 -4.80 -13.57
N THR A 309 -5.16 -4.74 -14.91
CA THR A 309 -6.18 -4.05 -15.72
C THR A 309 -7.24 -4.97 -16.33
N THR A 310 -6.91 -6.22 -16.63
CA THR A 310 -7.80 -7.20 -17.28
C THR A 310 -8.07 -8.44 -16.43
N GLY A 311 -7.34 -8.62 -15.32
CA GLY A 311 -7.32 -9.89 -14.60
C GLY A 311 -6.58 -11.01 -15.35
N GLY A 312 -5.90 -10.70 -16.46
CA GLY A 312 -5.41 -11.66 -17.44
C GLY A 312 -6.50 -12.22 -18.37
N ALA A 313 -7.70 -11.61 -18.38
CA ALA A 313 -8.79 -12.01 -19.29
C ALA A 313 -8.51 -11.52 -20.72
N ARG A 314 -8.83 -12.34 -21.72
CA ARG A 314 -8.49 -12.07 -23.12
C ARG A 314 -9.42 -12.76 -24.10
N ILE A 315 -9.55 -12.21 -25.30
CA ILE A 315 -10.26 -12.85 -26.42
C ILE A 315 -9.20 -13.45 -27.36
N VAL A 316 -9.35 -14.72 -27.71
CA VAL A 316 -8.51 -15.42 -28.68
C VAL A 316 -9.41 -15.97 -29.78
N GLY A 317 -9.26 -15.48 -31.01
CA GLY A 317 -10.22 -15.72 -32.08
C GLY A 317 -11.60 -15.17 -31.72
N LYS A 318 -12.58 -16.07 -31.55
CA LYS A 318 -13.95 -15.73 -31.09
C LYS A 318 -14.25 -16.21 -29.66
N GLN A 319 -13.25 -16.75 -28.95
CA GLN A 319 -13.43 -17.33 -27.61
C GLN A 319 -12.95 -16.35 -26.53
N PHE A 320 -13.77 -16.15 -25.51
CA PHE A 320 -13.38 -15.46 -24.28
C PHE A 320 -12.64 -16.44 -23.35
N ILE A 321 -11.44 -16.03 -22.90
CA ILE A 321 -10.65 -16.71 -21.88
C ILE A 321 -10.74 -15.87 -20.62
N ALA A 322 -11.32 -16.45 -19.56
CA ALA A 322 -11.46 -15.79 -18.27
C ALA A 322 -10.08 -15.53 -17.62
N GLY A 323 -10.00 -14.43 -16.87
CA GLY A 323 -8.80 -14.06 -16.12
C GLY A 323 -8.54 -14.93 -14.89
N LYS A 324 -7.35 -14.78 -14.30
CA LYS A 324 -6.98 -15.41 -13.03
C LYS A 324 -7.64 -14.73 -11.82
N LEU A 325 -7.86 -13.42 -11.90
CA LEU A 325 -8.35 -12.57 -10.82
C LEU A 325 -9.40 -11.57 -11.30
N THR A 326 -10.13 -10.96 -10.36
CA THR A 326 -10.84 -9.70 -10.61
C THR A 326 -9.80 -8.60 -10.86
N PRO A 327 -9.93 -7.76 -11.91
CA PRO A 327 -8.98 -6.67 -12.17
C PRO A 327 -8.84 -5.75 -10.95
N CYS A 328 -7.61 -5.45 -10.52
CA CYS A 328 -7.39 -4.65 -9.32
C CYS A 328 -7.94 -3.23 -9.47
N ILE A 329 -7.93 -2.68 -10.69
CA ILE A 329 -8.51 -1.36 -11.00
C ILE A 329 -10.01 -1.24 -10.70
N THR A 330 -10.74 -2.35 -10.63
CA THR A 330 -12.18 -2.36 -10.33
C THR A 330 -12.48 -1.86 -8.91
N CYS A 331 -11.56 -2.07 -7.97
CA CYS A 331 -11.70 -1.64 -6.58
C CYS A 331 -10.69 -0.52 -6.22
N HIS A 332 -9.43 -0.67 -6.62
CA HIS A 332 -8.36 0.27 -6.28
C HIS A 332 -8.33 1.54 -7.17
N GLY A 333 -9.27 1.69 -8.09
CA GLY A 333 -9.34 2.82 -9.03
C GLY A 333 -8.43 2.64 -10.27
N LEU A 334 -8.73 3.37 -11.34
CA LEU A 334 -8.04 3.26 -12.63
C LEU A 334 -6.55 3.67 -12.58
N ASP A 335 -6.21 4.58 -11.68
CA ASP A 335 -4.84 5.05 -11.41
C ASP A 335 -4.17 4.31 -10.24
N LEU A 336 -4.92 3.43 -9.56
CA LEU A 336 -4.53 2.68 -8.36
C LEU A 336 -4.35 3.54 -7.10
N MET A 337 -4.97 4.73 -7.07
CA MET A 337 -4.98 5.67 -5.94
C MET A 337 -6.16 5.46 -4.96
N GLY A 338 -6.81 4.29 -5.01
CA GLY A 338 -7.88 3.91 -4.08
C GLY A 338 -9.21 4.60 -4.35
N VAL A 339 -10.27 4.09 -3.71
CA VAL A 339 -11.62 4.67 -3.74
C VAL A 339 -12.27 4.44 -2.39
N ALA A 340 -12.69 5.52 -1.71
CA ALA A 340 -13.19 5.50 -0.34
C ALA A 340 -12.24 4.72 0.60
N ASP A 341 -12.73 3.69 1.28
CA ASP A 341 -11.93 2.84 2.19
C ASP A 341 -11.05 1.81 1.47
N THR A 342 -11.17 1.66 0.14
CA THR A 342 -10.29 0.76 -0.63
C THR A 342 -8.90 1.39 -0.70
N PRO A 343 -7.85 0.73 -0.17
CA PRO A 343 -6.58 1.38 0.02
C PRO A 343 -5.87 1.67 -1.31
N PRO A 344 -5.10 2.75 -1.36
CA PRO A 344 -4.36 3.13 -2.53
C PRO A 344 -3.03 2.35 -2.59
N ILE A 345 -2.68 1.82 -3.77
CA ILE A 345 -1.56 0.88 -3.96
C ILE A 345 -0.48 1.36 -4.93
N ALA A 346 -0.73 2.36 -5.76
CA ALA A 346 0.25 2.93 -6.71
C ALA A 346 1.57 3.33 -6.03
N GLY A 347 2.73 2.88 -6.55
CA GLY A 347 4.04 3.32 -6.07
C GLY A 347 4.39 2.91 -4.63
N ARG A 348 3.69 1.92 -4.05
CA ARG A 348 4.05 1.29 -2.77
C ARG A 348 5.22 0.30 -2.94
N SER A 349 5.89 -0.06 -1.84
CA SER A 349 6.96 -1.08 -1.83
C SER A 349 6.49 -2.41 -2.43
N PRO A 350 7.18 -2.98 -3.44
CA PRO A 350 6.83 -4.28 -3.98
C PRO A 350 6.98 -5.40 -2.94
N SER A 351 7.97 -5.31 -2.05
CA SER A 351 8.11 -6.26 -0.93
C SER A 351 6.89 -6.21 -0.01
N TYR A 352 6.39 -5.00 0.31
CA TYR A 352 5.14 -4.85 1.06
C TYR A 352 3.93 -5.41 0.28
N ILE A 353 3.77 -5.07 -0.99
CA ILE A 353 2.63 -5.52 -1.80
C ILE A 353 2.57 -7.05 -1.93
N VAL A 354 3.71 -7.73 -2.09
CA VAL A 354 3.76 -9.20 -2.11
C VAL A 354 3.46 -9.81 -0.74
N ARG A 355 4.01 -9.25 0.36
CA ARG A 355 3.66 -9.71 1.72
C ARG A 355 2.18 -9.60 1.99
N GLU A 356 1.54 -8.48 1.65
CA GLU A 356 0.10 -8.32 1.88
C GLU A 356 -0.74 -9.28 1.04
N MET A 357 -0.37 -9.56 -0.22
CA MET A 357 -1.07 -10.57 -1.02
C MET A 357 -0.90 -11.98 -0.43
N TRP A 358 0.30 -12.33 0.05
CA TRP A 358 0.56 -13.61 0.69
C TRP A 358 -0.15 -13.76 2.04
N ASP A 359 -0.02 -12.78 2.94
CA ASP A 359 -0.67 -12.78 4.26
C ASP A 359 -2.21 -12.89 4.13
N ILE A 360 -2.79 -12.29 3.09
CA ILE A 360 -4.22 -12.43 2.77
C ILE A 360 -4.56 -13.83 2.22
N GLN A 361 -3.74 -14.39 1.31
CA GLN A 361 -3.93 -15.77 0.82
C GLN A 361 -3.88 -16.79 1.97
N GLN A 362 -2.88 -16.69 2.85
CA GLN A 362 -2.72 -17.56 4.02
C GLN A 362 -3.75 -17.27 5.14
N GLY A 363 -4.52 -16.19 5.03
CA GLY A 363 -5.53 -15.80 6.02
C GLY A 363 -4.96 -15.23 7.32
N THR A 364 -3.66 -14.95 7.41
CA THR A 364 -3.08 -14.21 8.54
C THR A 364 -3.49 -12.73 8.54
N ARG A 365 -4.02 -12.23 7.42
CA ARG A 365 -4.82 -11.01 7.32
C ARG A 365 -6.26 -11.37 6.91
N ASN A 366 -7.21 -11.37 7.84
CA ASN A 366 -8.55 -11.98 7.66
C ASN A 366 -9.76 -11.13 8.11
N SER A 367 -9.63 -9.81 8.28
CA SER A 367 -10.81 -8.94 8.42
C SER A 367 -11.73 -9.02 7.21
N GLU A 368 -13.01 -8.64 7.36
CA GLU A 368 -14.02 -8.76 6.31
C GLU A 368 -13.58 -8.14 4.96
N PRO A 369 -13.02 -6.91 4.88
CA PRO A 369 -12.45 -6.39 3.64
C PRO A 369 -11.27 -7.22 3.09
N ALA A 370 -10.45 -7.82 3.97
CA ALA A 370 -9.36 -8.70 3.55
C ALA A 370 -9.88 -10.04 3.01
N GLN A 371 -11.04 -10.53 3.45
CA GLN A 371 -11.67 -11.73 2.88
C GLN A 371 -12.18 -11.48 1.46
N LEU A 372 -12.75 -10.29 1.19
CA LEU A 372 -13.07 -9.86 -0.18
C LEU A 372 -11.81 -9.81 -1.07
N MET A 373 -10.72 -9.24 -0.54
CA MET A 373 -9.43 -9.24 -1.23
C MET A 373 -8.92 -10.67 -1.49
N ARG A 374 -9.06 -11.59 -0.51
CA ARG A 374 -8.65 -13.00 -0.64
C ARG A 374 -9.38 -13.70 -1.79
N LEU A 375 -10.68 -13.45 -1.97
CA LEU A 375 -11.42 -13.99 -3.12
C LEU A 375 -10.79 -13.54 -4.44
N ALA A 376 -10.47 -12.24 -4.57
CA ALA A 376 -9.88 -11.69 -5.78
C ALA A 376 -8.49 -12.27 -6.10
N ILE A 377 -7.62 -12.53 -5.11
CA ILE A 377 -6.26 -13.05 -5.33
C ILE A 377 -6.07 -14.55 -5.07
N SER A 378 -7.15 -15.28 -4.77
CA SER A 378 -7.12 -16.72 -4.41
C SER A 378 -6.40 -17.64 -5.43
N LYS A 379 -6.31 -17.22 -6.70
CA LYS A 379 -5.70 -17.99 -7.80
C LYS A 379 -4.33 -17.47 -8.25
N LEU A 380 -3.75 -16.48 -7.57
CA LEU A 380 -2.42 -15.98 -7.91
C LEU A 380 -1.34 -16.95 -7.45
N ASN A 381 -0.36 -17.21 -8.32
CA ASN A 381 0.92 -17.79 -7.90
C ASN A 381 1.95 -16.69 -7.61
N GLN A 382 3.13 -17.08 -7.12
CA GLN A 382 4.23 -16.15 -6.79
C GLN A 382 4.66 -15.28 -7.99
N GLU A 383 4.70 -15.84 -9.20
CA GLU A 383 5.08 -15.11 -10.42
C GLU A 383 4.00 -14.08 -10.85
N ASP A 384 2.72 -14.33 -10.53
CA ASP A 384 1.66 -13.34 -10.72
C ASP A 384 1.75 -12.23 -9.67
N MET A 385 2.05 -12.57 -8.41
CA MET A 385 2.29 -11.59 -7.35
C MET A 385 3.48 -10.67 -7.66
N VAL A 386 4.60 -11.24 -8.11
CA VAL A 386 5.80 -10.49 -8.54
C VAL A 386 5.46 -9.54 -9.68
N ALA A 387 4.71 -10.00 -10.68
CA ALA A 387 4.30 -9.17 -11.80
C ALA A 387 3.38 -8.02 -11.35
N ILE A 388 2.34 -8.30 -10.56
CA ILE A 388 1.44 -7.29 -10.00
C ILE A 388 2.22 -6.26 -9.18
N ALA A 389 3.09 -6.70 -8.26
CA ALA A 389 3.91 -5.82 -7.45
C ALA A 389 4.84 -4.95 -8.31
N ALA A 390 5.51 -5.52 -9.32
CA ALA A 390 6.37 -4.77 -10.25
C ALA A 390 5.60 -3.64 -10.95
N TYR A 391 4.40 -3.91 -11.50
CA TYR A 391 3.60 -2.90 -12.17
C TYR A 391 3.02 -1.85 -11.19
N VAL A 392 2.50 -2.29 -10.04
CA VAL A 392 1.89 -1.42 -9.03
C VAL A 392 2.95 -0.46 -8.46
N SER A 393 4.14 -0.96 -8.14
CA SER A 393 5.27 -0.16 -7.65
C SER A 393 5.87 0.77 -8.71
N SER A 394 5.72 0.46 -10.01
CA SER A 394 6.16 1.34 -11.10
C SER A 394 5.18 2.48 -11.39
N ARG A 395 4.04 2.57 -10.68
CA ARG A 395 3.08 3.67 -10.86
C ARG A 395 3.55 4.92 -10.13
N ILE A 396 3.44 6.05 -10.82
CA ILE A 396 3.61 7.38 -10.25
C ILE A 396 2.31 7.73 -9.52
N PRO A 397 2.31 7.84 -8.18
CA PRO A 397 1.14 8.32 -7.44
C PRO A 397 0.92 9.78 -7.82
N ARG A 398 -0.30 10.14 -8.21
CA ARG A 398 -0.65 11.52 -8.52
C ARG A 398 -1.18 12.18 -7.27
N VAL A 399 -0.65 13.34 -6.91
CA VAL A 399 -1.30 14.22 -5.95
C VAL A 399 -2.52 14.80 -6.64
N THR A 400 -3.70 14.25 -6.36
CA THR A 400 -4.93 15.02 -6.54
C THR A 400 -4.88 16.16 -5.52
N SER A 401 -4.83 17.40 -6.00
CA SER A 401 -5.20 18.54 -5.15
C SER A 401 -6.59 18.28 -4.55
N PRO A 402 -6.90 18.78 -3.34
CA PRO A 402 -8.26 18.82 -2.85
C PRO A 402 -9.13 19.41 -3.96
N ALA A 403 -10.24 18.74 -4.30
CA ALA A 403 -11.14 19.25 -5.32
C ALA A 403 -11.56 20.67 -4.94
N GLU A 404 -11.33 21.64 -5.82
CA GLU A 404 -11.78 23.01 -5.56
C GLU A 404 -13.28 23.00 -5.26
N PRO A 405 -13.75 23.72 -4.23
CA PRO A 405 -15.16 23.77 -3.90
C PRO A 405 -15.92 24.32 -5.10
N ASN A 406 -16.77 23.47 -5.68
CA ASN A 406 -17.44 23.69 -6.95
C ASN A 406 -18.21 25.03 -6.94
N PRO A 407 -17.79 26.06 -7.71
CA PRO A 407 -18.23 27.44 -7.49
C PRO A 407 -19.58 27.73 -8.17
N THR A 408 -20.61 26.93 -7.89
CA THR A 408 -22.01 27.18 -8.31
C THR A 408 -23.03 26.50 -7.40
N LEU A 409 -23.26 27.08 -6.22
CA LEU A 409 -24.59 27.12 -5.60
C LEU A 409 -24.77 28.50 -4.94
N THR A 410 -24.86 29.53 -5.78
CA THR A 410 -25.40 30.82 -5.35
C THR A 410 -26.85 30.61 -4.92
N SER A 411 -27.13 30.81 -3.63
CA SER A 411 -28.48 30.84 -3.10
C SER A 411 -29.25 31.99 -3.76
N ALA A 412 -30.26 31.64 -4.56
CA ALA A 412 -31.27 32.60 -4.96
C ALA A 412 -32.03 33.05 -3.71
N GLY A 413 -31.81 34.30 -3.28
CA GLY A 413 -32.60 34.93 -2.23
C GLY A 413 -34.07 35.06 -2.67
N PRO A 414 -35.04 34.99 -1.74
CA PRO A 414 -36.44 35.15 -2.09
C PRO A 414 -36.73 36.60 -2.47
N SER A 415 -37.45 36.79 -3.58
CA SER A 415 -37.93 38.11 -4.00
C SER A 415 -39.09 38.60 -3.13
N ARG A 416 -38.95 39.80 -2.57
CA ARG A 416 -40.03 40.72 -2.17
C ARG A 416 -39.58 42.15 -2.40
#